data_AF-A0A8J2U9R9-F1
#
_entry.id   AF-A0A8J2U9R9-F1
#
_cell.length_a   1.000
_cell.length_b   1.000
_cell.length_c   1.000
_cell.angle_alpha   90.00
_cell.angle_beta   90.00
_cell.angle_gamma   90.00
#
_symmetry.space_group_name_H-M   'P 1'
#
loop_
_entity.id
_entity.type
_entity.pdbx_description
1 polymer ?
#
loop_
_entity_poly.entity_id
_entity_poly.type
_entity_poly.pdbx_seq_one_letter_code
_entity_poly.pdbx_strand_id
1 'polypeptide(L)' 'MDDYIINVGKIEEWQMIKDIPSLDELFQRAKRVLVGGGTVALVREQRDGTSYRFEEFTNLDDFETYKRNVYKYLVE' A
#
# COMPACT_ATOMS: atom_id res chain seq x y z
N MET A 1 12.31 -14.36 1.61
CA MET A 1 10.91 -13.90 1.54
C MET A 1 10.95 -12.56 0.87
N ASP A 2 10.27 -12.42 -0.26
CA ASP A 2 10.21 -11.17 -1.03
C ASP A 2 9.19 -10.26 -0.33
N ASP A 3 9.68 -9.15 0.20
CA ASP A 3 8.86 -8.20 0.94
C ASP A 3 8.48 -7.08 -0.04
N TYR A 4 7.18 -6.96 -0.32
CA TYR A 4 6.67 -5.96 -1.25
C TYR A 4 6.49 -4.63 -0.55
N ILE A 5 7.38 -3.70 -0.88
CA ILE A 5 7.41 -2.39 -0.24
C ILE A 5 6.49 -1.41 -0.98
N ILE A 6 5.54 -0.85 -0.24
CA ILE A 6 4.64 0.19 -0.70
C ILE A 6 5.02 1.51 -0.04
N ASN A 7 5.32 2.53 -0.85
CA ASN A 7 5.52 3.89 -0.33
C ASN A 7 4.16 4.57 -0.12
N VAL A 8 3.81 4.84 1.14
CA VAL A 8 2.54 5.49 1.49
C VAL A 8 2.42 6.89 0.89
N GLY A 9 3.53 7.60 0.68
CA GLY A 9 3.53 8.92 0.04
C GLY A 9 2.99 8.86 -1.39
N LYS A 10 3.22 7.76 -2.11
CA LYS A 10 2.62 7.55 -3.44
C LYS A 10 1.12 7.27 -3.36
N ILE A 11 0.67 6.56 -2.32
CA ILE A 11 -0.76 6.36 -2.09
C ILE A 11 -1.44 7.71 -1.82
N GLU A 12 -0.87 8.54 -0.95
CA GLU A 12 -1.37 9.87 -0.63
C GLU A 12 -1.45 10.77 -1.89
N GLU A 13 -0.41 10.75 -2.73
CA GLU A 13 -0.38 11.48 -4.00
C GLU A 13 -1.50 11.03 -4.94
N TRP A 14 -1.61 9.71 -5.18
CA TRP A 14 -2.67 9.16 -6.04
C TRP A 14 -4.06 9.39 -5.48
N GLN A 15 -4.23 9.37 -4.15
CA GLN A 15 -5.49 9.75 -3.52
C GLN A 15 -5.85 11.21 -3.83
N MET A 16 -4.88 12.11 -3.73
CA MET A 16 -5.08 13.54 -3.99
C MET A 16 -5.52 13.81 -5.43
N ILE A 17 -4.94 13.10 -6.41
CA ILE A 17 -5.29 13.23 -7.83
C ILE A 17 -6.39 12.25 -8.28
N LYS A 18 -6.97 11.47 -7.35
CA LYS A 18 -7.97 10.43 -7.61
C LYS A 18 -7.54 9.42 -8.69
N ASP A 19 -6.26 9.05 -8.70
CA ASP A 19 -5.71 8.05 -9.62
C ASP A 19 -6.03 6.63 -9.16
N ILE A 20 -7.30 6.26 -9.32
CA ILE A 20 -7.83 4.92 -9.06
C ILE A 20 -7.05 3.81 -9.79
N PRO A 21 -6.67 3.94 -11.09
CA PRO A 21 -5.98 2.85 -11.78
C PRO A 21 -4.59 2.57 -11.20
N SER A 22 -3.81 3.59 -10.83
CA SER A 22 -2.49 3.40 -10.21
C SER A 22 -2.62 2.75 -8.83
N LEU A 23 -3.62 3.17 -8.05
CA LEU A 23 -3.93 2.54 -6.76
C LEU A 23 -4.32 1.08 -6.94
N ASP A 24 -5.20 0.76 -7.89
CA ASP A 24 -5.62 -0.63 -8.11
C ASP A 24 -4.44 -1.51 -8.53
N GLU A 25 -3.59 -1.04 -9.44
CA GLU A 25 -2.41 -1.78 -9.85
C GLU A 25 -1.46 -2.07 -8.68
N LEU A 26 -1.21 -1.07 -7.83
CA LEU A 26 -0.41 -1.22 -6.61
C LEU A 26 -1.01 -2.29 -5.69
N PHE A 27 -2.31 -2.17 -5.38
CA PHE A 27 -2.98 -3.09 -4.47
C PHE A 27 -3.08 -4.52 -5.04
N GLN A 28 -3.23 -4.67 -6.36
CA GLN A 28 -3.23 -5.96 -7.06
C GLN A 28 -1.88 -6.66 -6.98
N ARG A 29 -0.77 -5.92 -7.11
CA ARG A 29 0.59 -6.47 -6.96
C ARG A 29 0.82 -6.95 -5.53
N ALA A 30 0.52 -6.11 -4.55
CA ALA A 30 0.63 -6.44 -3.13
C ALA A 30 -0.24 -7.66 -2.74
N LYS A 31 -1.49 -7.72 -3.22
CA LYS A 31 -2.38 -8.87 -3.02
C LYS A 31 -1.76 -10.17 -3.54
N ARG A 32 -1.15 -10.14 -4.74
CA ARG A 32 -0.47 -11.32 -5.30
C ARG A 32 0.69 -11.80 -4.43
N VAL A 33 1.44 -10.87 -3.84
CA VAL A 33 2.55 -11.20 -2.93
C VAL A 33 2.02 -11.87 -1.66
N LEU A 34 0.98 -11.32 -1.03
CA LEU A 34 0.36 -11.92 0.16
C LEU A 34 -0.21 -13.32 -0.12
N VAL A 35 -0.89 -13.51 -1.26
CA VAL A 35 -1.42 -14.82 -1.67
C VAL A 35 -0.29 -15.83 -1.94
N GLY A 36 0.86 -15.35 -2.40
CA GLY A 36 2.07 -16.16 -2.57
C GLY A 36 2.82 -16.49 -1.27
N GLY A 37 2.31 -16.06 -0.12
CA GLY A 37 2.98 -16.25 1.19
C GLY A 37 4.12 -15.26 1.45
N GLY A 38 4.18 -14.16 0.69
CA GLY A 38 5.06 -13.02 0.97
C GLY A 38 4.43 -12.03 1.94
N THR A 39 5.16 -10.97 2.23
CA THR A 39 4.75 -9.88 3.13
C THR A 39 4.70 -8.57 2.36
N VAL A 40 3.82 -7.67 2.77
CA VAL A 40 3.70 -6.32 2.20
C VAL A 40 4.03 -5.32 3.28
N ALA A 41 5.02 -4.46 3.07
CA ALA A 41 5.40 -3.45 4.04
C ALA A 41 5.04 -2.05 3.55
N LEU A 42 4.39 -1.27 4.42
CA LEU A 42 4.21 0.16 4.20
C LEU A 42 5.42 0.91 4.72
N VAL A 43 6.03 1.69 3.84
CA VAL A 43 7.12 2.60 4.16
C VAL A 43 6.73 4.03 3.89
N ARG A 44 7.25 4.94 4.69
CA ARG A 44 7.19 6.37 4.43
C ARG A 44 8.59 6.90 4.22
N GLU A 45 8.81 7.52 3.06
CA GLU A 45 10.05 8.21 2.76
C GLU A 45 10.04 9.59 3.42
N GLN A 46 11.07 9.90 4.21
CA GLN A 46 11.28 11.20 4.81
C GLN A 46 12.11 12.10 3.88
N ARG A 47 12.06 13.41 4.13
CA ARG A 47 12.82 14.42 3.36
C ARG A 47 14.34 14.22 3.43
N ASP A 48 14.83 13.53 4.45
CA ASP A 48 16.24 13.17 4.63
C ASP A 48 16.69 11.98 3.75
N GLY A 49 15.77 11.39 2.98
CA GLY A 49 16.02 10.20 2.15
C GLY A 49 15.92 8.88 2.92
N THR A 50 15.61 8.93 4.21
CA THR A 50 15.37 7.73 5.03
C THR A 50 13.94 7.22 4.85
N SER A 51 13.80 5.93 4.57
CA SER A 51 12.49 5.25 4.52
C SER A 51 12.21 4.55 5.84
N TYR A 52 11.11 4.90 6.50
CA TYR A 52 10.67 4.24 7.73
C TYR A 52 9.53 3.27 7.44
N ARG A 53 9.73 1.98 7.74
CA ARG A 53 8.66 0.98 7.75
C ARG A 53 7.83 1.16 9.01
N PHE A 54 6.56 1.48 8.85
CA PHE A 54 5.64 1.72 9.97
C PHE A 54 4.59 0.63 10.13
N GLU A 55 4.29 -0.11 9.07
CA GLU A 55 3.28 -1.17 9.07
C GLU A 55 3.67 -2.28 8.11
N GLU A 56 3.29 -3.52 8.45
CA GLU A 56 3.48 -4.69 7.60
C GLU A 56 2.24 -5.57 7.62
N PHE A 57 1.88 -6.08 6.45
CA PHE A 57 0.80 -7.03 6.25
C PHE A 57 1.39 -8.39 5.94
N THR A 58 1.00 -9.37 6.73
CA THR A 58 1.30 -10.79 6.50
C THR A 58 0.05 -11.58 6.12
N ASN A 59 -1.13 -10.96 6.22
CA ASN A 59 -2.43 -11.55 5.95
C ASN A 59 -3.22 -10.70 4.96
N LEU A 60 -4.01 -11.38 4.12
CA LEU A 60 -4.84 -10.71 3.12
C LEU A 60 -5.97 -9.89 3.75
N ASP A 61 -6.56 -10.36 4.85
CA ASP A 61 -7.70 -9.70 5.50
C ASP A 61 -7.36 -8.29 6.00
N ASP A 62 -6.23 -8.16 6.68
CA ASP A 62 -5.73 -6.89 7.21
C ASP A 62 -5.40 -5.92 6.06
N PHE A 63 -4.76 -6.44 5.01
CA PHE A 63 -4.46 -5.68 3.80
C PHE A 63 -5.72 -5.22 3.03
N GLU A 64 -6.75 -6.05 2.94
CA GLU A 64 -8.01 -5.67 2.29
C GLU A 64 -8.76 -4.61 3.09
N THR A 65 -8.66 -4.63 4.43
CA THR A 65 -9.17 -3.57 5.30
C THR A 65 -8.45 -2.25 5.04
N TYR A 66 -7.12 -2.25 4.97
CA TYR A 66 -6.33 -1.08 4.60
C TYR A 66 -6.74 -0.54 3.23
N LYS A 67 -6.80 -1.41 2.22
CA LYS A 67 -7.24 -1.06 0.86
C LYS A 67 -8.60 -0.35 0.90
N ARG A 68 -9.57 -0.93 1.60
CA ARG A 68 -10.94 -0.40 1.68
C ARG A 68 -10.95 0.99 2.35
N ASN A 69 -10.14 1.21 3.37
CA ASN A 69 -9.97 2.53 4.00
C ASN A 69 -9.40 3.56 3.02
N VAL A 70 -8.36 3.21 2.25
CA VAL A 70 -7.77 4.10 1.23
C VAL A 70 -8.82 4.53 0.19
N TYR A 71 -9.62 3.59 -0.32
CA TYR A 71 -10.67 3.91 -1.29
C TYR A 71 -11.86 4.66 -0.68
N LYS A 72 -12.15 4.48 0.61
CA LYS A 72 -13.23 5.21 1.29
C LYS A 72 -13.04 6.72 1.14
N TYR A 73 -11.82 7.21 1.36
CA TYR A 73 -11.49 8.63 1.23
C TYR A 73 -11.50 9.17 -0.21
N LEU A 74 -11.65 8.31 -1.23
CA LEU A 74 -11.75 8.75 -2.64
C LEU A 74 -13.18 9.01 -3.11
N VAL A 75 -14.16 8.39 -2.44
CA VAL A 75 -15.58 8.38 -2.80
C VAL A 75 -16.39 9.39 -2.00
N GLU A 76 -15.87 9.90 -0.87
CA GLU A 76 -16.44 11.03 -0.13
C GLU A 76 -16.28 12.38 -0.84
#